data_AF-A0A7Y5KJ69-F1
#
_entry.id   AF-A0A7Y5KJ69-F1
#
_cell.length_a   1.000
_cell.length_b   1.000
_cell.length_c   1.000
_cell.angle_alpha   90.00
_cell.angle_beta   90.00
_cell.angle_gamma   90.00
#
_symmetry.space_group_name_H-M   'P 1'
#
loop_
_entity.id
_entity.type
_entity.pdbx_description
1 polymer ?
#
loop_
_entity_poly.entity_id
_entity_poly.type
_entity_poly.pdbx_seq_one_letter_code
_entity_poly.pdbx_strand_id
1 'polypeptide(L)'
;VSQGISADLAVLDPPRTGAGKDVMAQLARLAPRRVVYVACDPSALARDVKAAAEHGYGLASVEAWDAFPMTHHVECIAVLERGQTTPHARDRMGG
;
A
#
# COMPACT_ATOMS: atom_id res chain seq x y z
N VAL A 1 4.22 -11.21 -14.92
CA VAL A 1 4.15 -12.37 -14.02
C VAL A 1 3.12 -13.32 -14.60
N SER A 2 3.58 -14.39 -15.25
CA SER A 2 2.75 -15.44 -15.83
C SER A 2 3.19 -16.76 -15.19
N GLN A 3 2.22 -17.61 -14.86
CA GLN A 3 2.24 -18.82 -14.01
C GLN A 3 1.88 -18.58 -12.54
N GLY A 4 0.66 -18.98 -12.15
CA GLY A 4 0.26 -19.57 -10.85
C GLY A 4 0.58 -18.91 -9.50
N ILE A 5 1.28 -17.78 -9.46
CA ILE A 5 1.70 -17.15 -8.20
C ILE A 5 0.53 -16.33 -7.64
N SER A 6 -0.09 -16.86 -6.60
CA SER A 6 -0.95 -16.12 -5.68
C SER A 6 -0.15 -15.72 -4.44
N ALA A 7 -0.29 -14.49 -3.98
CA ALA A 7 0.31 -14.03 -2.74
C ALA A 7 -0.76 -13.43 -1.84
N ASP A 8 -0.84 -13.82 -0.59
CA ASP A 8 -1.72 -13.17 0.39
C ASP A 8 -1.14 -11.83 0.88
N LEU A 9 0.19 -11.71 0.88
CA LEU A 9 0.95 -10.56 1.35
C LEU A 9 2.07 -10.26 0.35
N ALA A 10 2.28 -8.97 0.06
CA ALA A 10 3.47 -8.49 -0.62
C ALA A 10 4.25 -7.52 0.26
N VAL A 11 5.58 -7.54 0.16
CA VAL A 11 6.46 -6.56 0.81
C VAL A 11 7.17 -5.76 -0.27
N LEU A 12 7.13 -4.44 -0.16
CA LEU A 12 7.79 -3.50 -1.05
C LEU A 12 8.84 -2.74 -0.26
N ASP A 13 10.09 -2.77 -0.73
CA ASP A 13 11.19 -1.92 -0.27
C ASP A 13 11.82 -1.24 -1.50
N PRO A 14 11.16 -0.22 -2.06
CA PRO A 14 11.57 0.42 -3.30
C PRO A 14 12.65 1.50 -3.05
N PRO A 15 13.32 1.98 -4.11
CA PRO A 15 14.25 3.10 -4.00
C PRO A 15 13.56 4.38 -3.49
N ARG A 16 14.35 5.39 -3.09
CA ARG A 16 13.87 6.70 -2.58
C ARG A 16 12.80 7.38 -3.44
N THR A 17 12.78 7.10 -4.74
CA THR A 17 11.79 7.65 -5.68
C THR A 17 10.39 7.05 -5.52
N GLY A 18 10.26 5.92 -4.83
CA GLY A 18 9.05 5.11 -4.72
C GLY A 18 9.05 3.92 -5.69
N ALA A 19 8.04 3.06 -5.54
CA ALA A 19 7.74 1.95 -6.44
C ALA A 19 7.17 2.46 -7.78
N GLY A 20 6.41 3.56 -7.74
CA GLY A 20 5.79 4.16 -8.91
C GLY A 20 4.54 3.43 -9.42
N LYS A 21 3.75 4.13 -10.22
CA LYS A 21 2.41 3.71 -10.67
C LYS A 21 2.41 2.35 -11.37
N ASP A 22 3.38 2.09 -12.24
CA ASP A 22 3.42 0.83 -12.99
C ASP A 22 3.56 -0.37 -12.06
N VAL A 23 4.47 -0.30 -11.09
CA VAL A 23 4.68 -1.35 -10.07
C VAL A 23 3.43 -1.51 -9.22
N MET A 24 2.82 -0.42 -8.75
CA MET A 24 1.57 -0.48 -7.98
C MET A 24 0.43 -1.13 -8.78
N ALA A 25 0.35 -0.87 -10.09
CA ALA A 25 -0.59 -1.53 -10.97
C ALA A 25 -0.27 -3.03 -11.17
N GLN A 26 1.01 -3.41 -11.27
CA GLN A 26 1.38 -4.84 -11.35
C GLN A 26 1.05 -5.58 -10.06
N LEU A 27 1.35 -4.98 -8.93
CA LEU A 27 1.03 -5.49 -7.61
C LEU A 27 -0.48 -5.68 -7.44
N ALA A 28 -1.28 -4.69 -7.86
CA ALA A 28 -2.73 -4.79 -7.80
C ALA A 28 -3.29 -5.95 -8.65
N ARG A 29 -2.65 -6.29 -9.78
CA ARG A 29 -3.03 -7.46 -10.59
C ARG A 29 -2.73 -8.80 -9.91
N LEU A 30 -1.71 -8.86 -9.05
CA LEU A 30 -1.48 -10.03 -8.18
C LEU A 30 -2.51 -10.15 -7.06
N ALA A 31 -3.22 -9.05 -6.78
CA ALA A 31 -4.31 -8.95 -5.82
C ALA A 31 -4.00 -9.49 -4.40
N PRO A 32 -2.82 -9.21 -3.80
CA PRO A 32 -2.58 -9.58 -2.42
C PRO A 32 -3.60 -8.94 -1.48
N ARG A 33 -3.94 -9.65 -0.41
CA ARG A 33 -4.83 -9.12 0.62
C ARG A 33 -4.19 -7.93 1.34
N ARG A 34 -2.88 -8.00 1.56
CA ARG A 34 -2.07 -6.99 2.24
C ARG A 34 -0.82 -6.63 1.47
N VAL A 35 -0.39 -5.38 1.62
CA VAL A 35 0.90 -4.89 1.15
C VAL A 35 1.59 -4.20 2.30
N VAL A 36 2.79 -4.63 2.67
CA VAL A 36 3.67 -3.89 3.57
C VAL A 36 4.64 -3.09 2.72
N TYR A 37 4.67 -1.78 2.90
CA TYR A 37 5.48 -0.86 2.13
C TYR A 37 6.47 -0.17 3.07
N VAL A 38 7.76 -0.38 2.85
CA VAL A 38 8.86 0.29 3.55
C VAL A 38 9.33 1.45 2.68
N ALA A 39 9.50 2.63 3.27
CA ALA A 39 9.89 3.84 2.55
C ALA A 39 10.74 4.77 3.41
N CYS A 40 11.92 5.11 2.92
CA CYS A 40 12.78 6.14 3.51
C CYS A 40 12.41 7.58 3.09
N ASP A 41 11.43 7.74 2.21
CA ASP A 41 10.88 9.04 1.77
C ASP A 41 9.35 9.07 1.94
N PRO A 42 8.81 9.83 2.90
CA PRO A 42 7.37 9.89 3.15
C PRO A 42 6.55 10.46 1.98
N SER A 43 7.15 11.31 1.14
CA SER A 43 6.44 11.92 0.01
C SER A 43 6.28 10.91 -1.14
N ALA A 44 7.29 10.08 -1.39
CA ALA A 44 7.20 8.96 -2.32
C ALA A 44 6.17 7.94 -1.86
N LEU A 45 6.20 7.57 -0.58
CA LEU A 45 5.18 6.71 0.03
C LEU A 45 3.76 7.26 -0.22
N ALA A 46 3.51 8.54 0.09
CA ALA A 46 2.19 9.14 -0.10
C ALA A 46 1.70 9.09 -1.56
N ARG A 47 2.60 9.29 -2.55
CA ARG A 47 2.25 9.18 -3.98
C ARG A 47 1.88 7.76 -4.36
N ASP A 48 2.61 6.76 -3.87
CA ASP A 48 2.36 5.37 -4.22
C ASP A 48 1.17 4.77 -3.47
N VAL A 49 0.90 5.21 -2.23
CA VAL A 49 -0.36 4.94 -1.52
C VAL A 49 -1.55 5.46 -2.31
N LYS A 50 -1.45 6.69 -2.85
CA LYS A 50 -2.51 7.25 -3.71
C LYS A 50 -2.69 6.41 -4.99
N ALA A 51 -1.62 5.97 -5.63
CA ALA A 51 -1.69 5.08 -6.78
C ALA A 51 -2.31 3.72 -6.42
N ALA A 52 -2.01 3.17 -5.24
CA ALA A 52 -2.63 1.94 -4.74
C ALA A 52 -4.15 2.09 -4.51
N ALA A 53 -4.58 3.27 -4.04
CA ALA A 53 -5.99 3.58 -3.83
C ALA A 53 -6.80 3.60 -5.13
N GLU A 54 -6.20 4.01 -6.25
CA GLU A 54 -6.80 3.89 -7.59
C GLU A 54 -7.08 2.41 -7.98
N HIS A 55 -6.48 1.45 -7.25
CA HIS A 55 -6.64 0.01 -7.44
C HIS A 55 -7.34 -0.70 -6.25
N GLY A 56 -7.99 0.05 -5.36
CA GLY A 56 -8.80 -0.50 -4.28
C GLY A 56 -8.03 -0.89 -3.02
N TYR A 57 -6.80 -0.43 -2.85
CA TYR A 57 -6.06 -0.55 -1.59
C TYR A 57 -6.24 0.69 -0.71
N GLY A 58 -6.62 0.51 0.54
CA GLY A 58 -6.63 1.56 1.56
C GLY A 58 -5.40 1.48 2.46
N LEU A 59 -4.95 2.63 2.96
CA LEU A 59 -3.94 2.69 4.02
C LEU A 59 -4.58 2.25 5.34
N ALA A 60 -4.17 1.12 5.87
CA ALA A 60 -4.65 0.58 7.14
C ALA A 60 -3.86 1.15 8.33
N SER A 61 -2.54 1.26 8.20
CA SER A 61 -1.66 1.88 9.19
C SER A 61 -0.38 2.41 8.57
N VAL A 62 0.27 3.35 9.27
CA VAL A 62 1.62 3.81 8.97
C VAL A 62 2.36 4.09 10.27
N GLU A 63 3.60 3.62 10.36
CA GLU A 63 4.50 3.88 11.48
C GLU A 63 5.82 4.43 10.96
N ALA A 64 6.40 5.39 11.67
CA ALA A 64 7.67 6.01 11.32
C ALA A 64 8.74 5.61 12.35
N TRP A 65 9.91 5.22 11.86
CA TRP A 65 11.01 4.68 12.65
C TRP A 65 12.29 5.48 12.38
N ASP A 66 12.97 5.88 13.45
CA ASP A 66 14.35 6.37 13.37
C ASP A 66 15.31 5.18 13.40
N ALA A 67 15.57 4.63 12.21
CA ALA A 67 16.55 3.55 12.03
C ALA A 67 18.00 4.07 11.97
N PHE A 68 18.19 5.39 11.84
CA PHE A 68 19.49 6.03 11.64
C PHE A 68 19.61 7.26 12.55
N PRO A 69 19.85 7.05 13.86
CA PRO A 69 19.88 8.13 14.83
C PRO A 69 20.87 9.23 14.45
N MET A 70 20.52 10.47 14.81
CA MET A 70 21.30 11.68 14.50
C MET A 70 21.37 12.02 13.01
N THR A 71 20.46 11.47 12.19
CA THR A 71 20.30 11.86 10.79
C THR A 71 18.90 12.40 10.51
N HIS A 72 18.66 12.88 9.28
CA HIS A 72 17.33 13.28 8.82
C HIS A 72 16.53 12.10 8.25
N HIS A 73 17.08 10.89 8.27
CA HIS A 73 16.43 9.72 7.68
C HIS A 73 15.34 9.20 8.61
N VAL A 74 14.23 8.80 8.01
CA VAL A 74 13.11 8.14 8.69
C VAL A 74 12.62 7.03 7.80
N GLU A 75 12.39 5.85 8.38
CA GLU A 75 11.78 4.73 7.68
C GLU A 75 10.28 4.69 8.00
N CYS A 76 9.44 4.83 7.00
CA CYS A 76 8.01 4.66 7.13
C CYS A 76 7.61 3.24 6.71
N ILE A 77 6.88 2.55 7.57
CA ILE A 77 6.28 1.24 7.28
C ILE A 77 4.78 1.45 7.19
N ALA A 78 4.22 1.30 5.99
CA ALA A 78 2.79 1.39 5.74
C ALA A 78 2.20 0.01 5.46
N VAL A 79 1.03 -0.26 6.02
CA VAL A 79 0.22 -1.44 5.68
C VAL A 79 -0.95 -0.97 4.82
N LEU A 80 -1.04 -1.53 3.61
CA LEU A 80 -2.18 -1.34 2.72
C LEU A 80 -3.02 -2.60 2.71
N GLU A 81 -4.33 -2.43 2.81
CA GLU A 81 -5.29 -3.53 2.72
C GLU A 81 -6.19 -3.34 1.52
N ARG A 82 -6.44 -4.42 0.78
CA ARG A 82 -7.42 -4.39 -0.29
C ARG A 82 -8.81 -4.29 0.33
N GLY A 83 -9.50 -3.19 0.08
CA GLY A 83 -10.89 -3.03 0.52
C GLY A 83 -11.72 -4.16 -0.06
N GLN A 84 -12.37 -4.95 0.79
CA GLN A 84 -13.40 -5.86 0.29
C GLN A 84 -14.45 -5.00 -0.41
N THR A 85 -14.71 -5.26 -1.69
CA THR A 85 -15.96 -4.77 -2.28
C THR A 85 -17.08 -5.53 -1.58
N THR A 86 -17.61 -4.99 -0.49
CA THR A 86 -18.91 -5.42 0.03
C THR A 86 -19.98 -4.77 -0.84
N PRO A 87 -20.84 -5.53 -1.54
CA PRO A 87 -22.05 -4.93 -2.11
C PRO A 87 -23.03 -4.54 -0.98
N HIS A 88 -23.43 -3.26 -0.95
CA HIS A 88 -24.60 -2.61 -0.28
C HIS A 88 -24.59 -2.41 1.27
N ALA A 89 -25.15 -1.33 1.85
CA ALA A 89 -26.48 -0.78 1.62
C ALA A 89 -26.63 0.76 1.80
N ARG A 90 -27.18 1.41 0.78
CA ARG A 90 -28.04 2.59 0.93
C ARG A 90 -29.44 2.05 1.29
N ASP A 91 -29.69 1.66 2.54
CA ASP A 91 -31.07 1.32 2.97
C ASP A 91 -31.29 1.34 4.49
N ARG A 92 -30.85 2.41 5.18
CA ARG A 92 -31.26 2.68 6.57
C ARG A 92 -31.51 4.18 6.77
N MET A 93 -32.57 4.67 6.13
CA MET A 93 -33.30 5.84 6.62
C MET A 93 -34.78 5.58 6.39
N GLY A 94 -35.39 4.91 7.38
CA GLY A 94 -36.78 4.50 7.39
C GLY A 94 -37.01 3.58 8.59
N GLY A 95 -37.38 4.17 9.73
CA GLY A 95 -37.62 3.48 11.00
C GLY A 95 -37.46 4.44 12.16
#